data_AF-A0A7Y0IF86-F1
#
_entry.id   AF-A0A7Y0IF86-F1
#
_cell.length_a   1.000
_cell.length_b   1.000
_cell.length_c   1.000
_cell.angle_alpha   90.00
_cell.angle_beta   90.00
_cell.angle_gamma   90.00
#
_symmetry.space_group_name_H-M   'P 1'
#
loop_
_entity.id
_entity.type
_entity.pdbx_description
1 polymer ?
#
loop_
_entity_poly.entity_id
_entity_poly.type
_entity_poly.pdbx_seq_one_letter_code
_entity_poly.pdbx_strand_id
1 'polypeptide(L)'
;MDIIKSILPCAILSLFAFNLKAQSEYIVTLQSDTIKGEVKNYFEDVVKFIPEGSTERVRYKATEIKAFHVVKIRKNPTDCEAVKLPGTKKTVFVHRLMSGKITLYELIETAVSYSGVASSSVTWYVKKQDQDIIEIKTSKLSFNRKEREDAFFVLLKDNPKVAEQYQNGGKFSFDFIKSIINAYNQS
;
A
#
# COMPACT_ATOMS: atom_id res chain seq x y z
N MET A 1 68.10 -24.87 -16.51
CA MET A 1 66.68 -25.23 -16.60
C MET A 1 65.99 -24.36 -15.57
N ASP A 2 65.74 -23.12 -15.96
CA ASP A 2 65.54 -22.01 -15.03
C ASP A 2 64.12 -21.48 -15.19
N ILE A 3 63.35 -21.63 -14.11
CA ILE A 3 61.91 -21.44 -14.06
C ILE A 3 61.61 -19.94 -13.96
N ILE A 4 60.85 -19.46 -14.94
CA ILE A 4 60.30 -18.11 -15.07
C ILE A 4 59.56 -17.72 -13.78
N LYS A 5 59.99 -16.62 -13.14
CA LYS A 5 59.19 -15.89 -12.14
C LYS A 5 58.80 -14.54 -12.72
N SER A 6 57.68 -14.50 -13.44
CA SER A 6 56.99 -13.27 -13.80
C SER A 6 55.94 -12.99 -12.73
N ILE A 7 56.17 -11.96 -11.92
CA ILE A 7 55.21 -11.46 -10.93
C ILE A 7 54.31 -10.46 -11.66
N LEU A 8 53.07 -10.87 -11.93
CA LEU A 8 52.04 -10.00 -12.52
C LEU A 8 51.24 -9.35 -11.39
N PRO A 9 51.23 -8.01 -11.24
CA PRO A 9 50.34 -7.33 -10.31
C PRO A 9 49.03 -7.04 -11.04
N CYS A 10 47.90 -7.59 -10.58
CA CYS A 10 46.60 -7.26 -11.18
C CYS A 10 45.52 -7.01 -10.12
N ALA A 11 45.19 -5.72 -10.03
CA ALA A 11 43.88 -5.14 -9.75
C ALA A 11 43.16 -5.54 -8.45
N ILE A 12 43.30 -4.64 -7.49
CA ILE A 12 42.36 -4.37 -6.38
C ILE A 12 40.94 -4.30 -6.97
N LEU A 13 40.13 -5.35 -6.78
CA LEU A 13 38.68 -5.24 -6.91
C LEU A 13 38.20 -4.35 -5.76
N SER A 14 38.04 -3.06 -6.04
CA SER A 14 37.27 -2.16 -5.19
C SER A 14 35.84 -2.71 -5.13
N LEU A 15 35.54 -3.36 -4.01
CA LEU A 15 34.18 -3.63 -3.57
C LEU A 15 33.45 -2.29 -3.56
N PHE A 16 32.70 -2.01 -4.64
CA PHE A 16 31.59 -1.09 -4.55
C PHE A 16 30.58 -1.73 -3.60
N ALA A 17 30.83 -1.56 -2.30
CA ALA A 17 29.79 -1.59 -1.30
C ALA A 17 28.84 -0.47 -1.69
N PHE A 18 27.87 -0.79 -2.55
CA PHE A 18 26.64 -0.04 -2.60
C PHE A 18 26.14 -0.08 -1.17
N ASN A 19 26.36 1.01 -0.44
CA ASN A 19 25.55 1.34 0.70
C ASN A 19 24.12 1.39 0.14
N LEU A 20 23.42 0.25 0.20
CA LEU A 20 21.98 0.20 0.09
C LEU A 20 21.51 1.10 1.24
N LYS A 21 21.38 2.40 0.95
CA LYS A 21 20.67 3.31 1.83
C LYS A 21 19.33 2.65 2.03
N ALA A 22 19.04 2.27 3.27
CA ALA A 22 17.74 1.77 3.70
C ALA A 22 16.65 2.57 2.98
N GLN A 23 15.63 1.87 2.47
CA GLN A 23 14.54 2.45 1.68
C GLN A 23 14.10 3.79 2.29
N SER A 24 14.35 4.88 1.57
CA SER A 24 14.06 6.23 2.05
C SER A 24 12.55 6.47 2.02
N GLU A 25 12.03 7.11 3.05
CA GLU A 25 10.63 7.55 3.06
C GLU A 25 10.45 8.73 2.10
N TYR A 26 9.23 8.88 1.59
CA TYR A 26 8.91 9.92 0.63
C TYR A 26 7.42 10.22 0.59
N ILE A 27 7.07 11.38 0.02
CA ILE A 27 5.72 11.72 -0.41
C ILE A 27 5.67 11.81 -1.93
N VAL A 28 4.49 11.58 -2.51
CA VAL A 28 4.19 11.75 -3.93
C VAL A 28 3.23 12.94 -4.08
N THR A 29 3.64 13.98 -4.80
CA THR A 29 2.85 15.19 -5.02
C THR A 29 1.66 14.93 -5.95
N LEU A 30 0.75 15.90 -6.06
CA LEU A 30 -0.35 15.82 -7.04
C LEU A 30 0.15 15.79 -8.49
N GLN A 31 1.35 16.30 -8.75
CA GLN A 31 2.02 16.27 -10.06
C GLN A 31 2.74 14.94 -10.33
N SER A 32 2.68 13.98 -9.40
CA SER A 32 3.41 12.70 -9.44
C SER A 32 4.92 12.82 -9.25
N ASP A 33 5.41 13.95 -8.74
CA ASP A 33 6.80 14.08 -8.30
C ASP A 33 6.99 13.43 -6.93
N THR A 34 8.21 12.98 -6.65
CA THR A 34 8.56 12.37 -5.37
C THR A 34 9.46 13.30 -4.57
N ILE A 35 9.07 13.60 -3.34
CA ILE A 35 9.89 14.36 -2.39
C ILE A 35 10.36 13.41 -1.30
N LYS A 36 11.68 13.22 -1.19
CA LYS A 36 12.31 12.38 -0.17
C LYS A 36 12.35 13.09 1.18
N GLY A 37 12.35 12.31 2.26
CA GLY A 37 12.41 12.85 3.61
C GLY A 37 12.07 11.82 4.67
N GLU A 38 11.47 12.27 5.77
CA GLU A 38 11.10 11.45 6.91
C GLU A 38 9.65 11.70 7.31
N VAL A 39 8.85 10.64 7.36
CA VAL A 39 7.50 10.64 7.92
C VAL A 39 7.62 10.53 9.44
N LYS A 40 7.11 11.53 10.17
CA LYS A 40 7.15 11.55 11.64
C LYS A 40 5.94 10.87 12.27
N ASN A 41 4.76 11.14 11.71
CA ASN A 41 3.53 10.42 12.00
C ASN A 41 2.49 10.72 10.92
N TYR A 42 1.40 9.94 10.92
CA TYR A 42 0.23 10.22 10.10
C TYR A 42 -1.04 9.83 10.86
N PHE A 43 -2.12 10.49 10.48
CA PHE A 43 -3.49 10.21 10.87
C PHE A 43 -4.30 9.91 9.61
N GLU A 44 -5.61 9.73 9.76
CA GLU A 44 -6.53 9.41 8.67
C GLU A 44 -6.40 10.39 7.48
N ASP A 45 -6.27 11.69 7.70
CA ASP A 45 -6.30 12.70 6.64
C ASP A 45 -5.05 13.59 6.57
N VAL A 46 -4.05 13.36 7.43
CA VAL A 46 -2.85 14.20 7.53
C VAL A 46 -1.59 13.35 7.74
N VAL A 47 -0.53 13.66 7.00
CA VAL A 47 0.83 13.16 7.25
C VAL A 47 1.76 14.31 7.66
N LYS A 48 2.60 14.07 8.68
CA LYS A 48 3.66 15.00 9.08
C LYS A 48 4.99 14.52 8.54
N PHE A 49 5.68 15.40 7.81
CA PHE A 49 6.84 15.06 7.00
C PHE A 49 7.95 16.10 7.17
N ILE A 50 9.20 15.65 7.17
CA ILE A 50 10.39 16.50 7.12
C ILE A 50 11.10 16.21 5.80
N PRO A 51 11.11 17.15 4.83
CA PRO A 51 11.83 16.97 3.58
C PRO A 51 13.34 16.77 3.79
N GLU A 52 13.97 16.00 2.92
CA GLU A 52 15.42 15.82 2.91
C GLU A 52 16.13 17.17 2.76
N GLY A 53 17.12 17.44 3.61
CA GLY A 53 17.82 18.73 3.65
C GLY A 53 17.11 19.84 4.44
N SER A 54 15.93 19.58 5.00
CA SER A 54 15.20 20.52 5.87
C SER A 54 15.19 20.05 7.32
N THR A 55 15.06 20.99 8.26
CA THR A 55 14.72 20.72 9.67
C THR A 55 13.26 21.00 9.97
N GLU A 56 12.52 21.60 9.03
CA GLU A 56 11.14 22.00 9.20
C GLU A 56 10.18 20.82 9.04
N ARG A 57 9.21 20.74 9.95
CA ARG A 57 8.13 19.76 9.88
C ARG A 57 6.91 20.35 9.16
N VAL A 58 6.63 19.82 7.98
CA VAL A 58 5.46 20.18 7.17
C VAL A 58 4.32 19.20 7.44
N ARG A 59 3.08 19.68 7.35
CA ARG A 59 1.88 18.84 7.39
C ARG A 59 1.24 18.84 6.01
N TYR A 60 0.97 17.66 5.46
CA TYR A 60 0.24 17.50 4.22
C TYR A 60 -1.08 16.82 4.49
N LYS A 61 -2.18 17.41 4.03
CA LYS A 61 -3.50 16.78 4.00
C LYS A 61 -3.58 15.77 2.86
N ALA A 62 -4.48 14.80 2.98
CA ALA A 62 -4.77 13.84 1.90
C ALA A 62 -5.27 14.52 0.60
N THR A 63 -5.75 15.77 0.67
CA THR A 63 -6.12 16.55 -0.53
C THR A 63 -4.94 17.24 -1.20
N GLU A 64 -3.76 17.25 -0.59
CA GLU A 64 -2.58 18.03 -1.03
C GLU A 64 -1.48 17.15 -1.64
N ILE A 65 -1.52 15.83 -1.41
CA ILE A 65 -0.57 14.86 -1.94
C ILE A 65 -1.29 13.59 -2.41
N LYS A 66 -0.69 12.84 -3.34
CA LYS A 66 -1.25 11.58 -3.84
C LYS A 66 -1.00 10.41 -2.90
N ALA A 67 0.21 10.32 -2.35
CA ALA A 67 0.63 9.15 -1.59
C ALA A 67 1.83 9.48 -0.71
N PHE A 68 2.15 8.58 0.20
CA PHE A 68 3.42 8.58 0.91
C PHE A 68 3.87 7.15 1.23
N HIS A 69 5.17 6.98 1.39
CA HIS A 69 5.79 5.73 1.77
C HIS A 69 6.47 5.89 3.13
N VAL A 70 6.20 4.98 4.05
CA VAL A 70 6.74 4.98 5.40
C VAL A 70 7.44 3.65 5.71
N VAL A 71 8.61 3.72 6.33
CA VAL A 71 9.44 2.55 6.65
C VAL A 71 9.61 2.40 8.16
N LYS A 72 9.75 3.51 8.89
CA LYS A 72 10.22 3.48 10.29
C LYS A 72 9.10 3.44 11.33
N ILE A 73 7.89 3.88 10.97
CA ILE A 73 6.78 4.00 11.93
C ILE A 73 6.12 2.64 12.23
N ARG A 74 6.14 1.73 11.26
CA ARG A 74 5.55 0.39 11.39
C ARG A 74 6.60 -0.68 11.22
N LYS A 75 6.29 -1.90 11.68
CA LYS A 75 7.17 -3.07 11.53
C LYS A 75 7.52 -3.37 10.07
N ASN A 76 6.63 -3.02 9.15
CA ASN A 76 6.80 -3.24 7.71
C ASN A 76 6.65 -1.91 6.96
N PRO A 77 7.43 -1.70 5.88
CA PRO A 77 7.17 -0.61 4.95
C PRO A 77 5.72 -0.59 4.51
N THR A 78 5.12 0.59 4.48
CA THR A 78 3.71 0.78 4.13
C THR A 78 3.61 1.89 3.10
N ASP A 79 2.95 1.59 1.98
CA ASP A 79 2.50 2.58 1.03
C ASP A 79 1.11 3.05 1.41
N CYS A 80 0.93 4.35 1.53
CA CYS A 80 -0.36 4.98 1.78
C CYS A 80 -0.75 5.81 0.56
N GLU A 81 -2.02 5.76 0.17
CA GLU A 81 -2.57 6.54 -0.94
C GLU A 81 -3.74 7.38 -0.45
N ALA A 82 -3.84 8.62 -0.91
CA ALA A 82 -4.97 9.48 -0.64
C ALA A 82 -6.15 9.08 -1.51
N VAL A 83 -7.24 8.63 -0.89
CA VAL A 83 -8.41 8.12 -1.59
C VAL A 83 -9.69 8.69 -0.99
N LYS A 84 -10.63 9.05 -1.87
CA LYS A 84 -11.99 9.43 -1.49
C LYS A 84 -12.83 8.18 -1.30
N LEU A 85 -13.24 7.89 -0.06
CA LEU A 85 -14.00 6.68 0.24
C LEU A 85 -15.47 6.75 -0.22
N PRO A 86 -16.08 5.59 -0.57
CA PRO A 86 -17.49 5.53 -0.99
C PRO A 86 -18.42 6.10 0.07
N GLY A 87 -19.44 6.85 -0.33
CA GLY A 87 -20.43 7.42 0.58
C GLY A 87 -19.90 8.55 1.49
N THR A 88 -18.63 8.93 1.37
CA THR A 88 -18.04 10.02 2.15
C THR A 88 -17.60 11.18 1.27
N LYS A 89 -17.58 12.39 1.84
CA LYS A 89 -16.98 13.57 1.20
C LYS A 89 -15.50 13.73 1.50
N LYS A 90 -14.93 12.89 2.38
CA LYS A 90 -13.56 13.03 2.87
C LYS A 90 -12.59 12.19 2.02
N THR A 91 -11.44 12.78 1.73
CA THR A 91 -10.27 12.07 1.23
C THR A 91 -9.39 11.70 2.42
N VAL A 92 -8.98 10.45 2.48
CA VAL A 92 -8.19 9.89 3.59
C VAL A 92 -7.03 9.08 3.05
N PHE A 93 -5.99 8.88 3.86
CA PHE A 93 -4.89 7.99 3.55
C PHE A 93 -5.25 6.56 3.90
N VAL A 94 -5.27 5.68 2.90
CA VAL A 94 -5.47 4.23 3.04
C VAL A 94 -4.20 3.47 2.71
N HIS A 95 -3.98 2.33 3.35
CA HIS A 95 -2.83 1.46 3.07
C HIS A 95 -3.04 0.75 1.75
N ARG A 96 -2.08 0.83 0.84
CA ARG A 96 -2.12 0.10 -0.43
C ARG A 96 -1.45 -1.26 -0.23
N LEU A 97 -2.26 -2.31 -0.22
CA LEU A 97 -1.79 -3.68 -0.02
C LEU A 97 -1.28 -4.31 -1.32
N MET A 98 -1.84 -3.90 -2.45
CA MET A 98 -1.48 -4.42 -3.77
C MET A 98 -1.80 -3.37 -4.84
N SER A 99 -0.96 -3.27 -5.85
CA SER A 99 -1.15 -2.40 -7.01
C SER A 99 -1.14 -3.24 -8.29
N GLY A 100 -1.97 -2.88 -9.26
CA GLY A 100 -2.12 -3.60 -10.52
C GLY A 100 -3.34 -3.09 -11.30
N LYS A 101 -3.93 -3.93 -12.15
CA LYS A 101 -5.22 -3.62 -12.82
C LYS A 101 -6.32 -3.36 -11.80
N ILE A 102 -6.29 -4.08 -10.68
CA ILE A 102 -7.09 -3.84 -9.47
C ILE A 102 -6.12 -3.47 -8.34
N THR A 103 -6.27 -2.27 -7.79
CA THR A 103 -5.57 -1.85 -6.58
C THR A 103 -6.38 -2.24 -5.35
N LEU A 104 -5.74 -2.89 -4.38
CA LEU A 104 -6.33 -3.28 -3.10
C LEU A 104 -5.85 -2.34 -2.01
N TYR A 105 -6.80 -1.76 -1.29
CA TYR A 105 -6.57 -0.86 -0.18
C TYR A 105 -7.12 -1.42 1.13
N GLU A 106 -6.50 -1.01 2.23
CA GLU A 106 -6.91 -1.32 3.59
C GLU A 106 -7.02 -0.03 4.41
N LEU A 107 -8.15 0.12 5.09
CA LEU A 107 -8.35 1.11 6.13
C LEU A 107 -8.42 0.40 7.48
N ILE A 108 -7.56 0.80 8.41
CA ILE A 108 -7.60 0.36 9.80
C ILE A 108 -8.12 1.52 10.63
N GLU A 109 -9.29 1.33 11.24
CA GLU A 109 -9.87 2.29 12.19
C GLU A 109 -9.70 1.74 13.60
N THR A 110 -9.15 2.55 14.50
CA THR A 110 -9.00 2.19 15.92
C THR A 110 -9.85 3.15 16.76
N ALA A 111 -10.74 2.59 17.58
CA ALA A 111 -11.54 3.33 18.54
C ALA A 111 -11.12 2.93 19.96
N VAL A 112 -11.06 3.90 20.87
CA VAL A 112 -10.79 3.66 22.29
C VAL A 112 -12.05 3.98 23.08
N SER A 113 -12.59 2.99 23.81
CA SER A 113 -13.75 3.19 24.66
C SER A 113 -13.40 4.07 25.88
N TYR A 114 -14.44 4.58 26.56
CA TYR A 114 -14.27 5.30 27.83
C TYR A 114 -13.55 4.47 28.91
N SER A 115 -13.69 3.14 28.87
CA SER A 115 -12.97 2.21 29.75
C SER A 115 -11.49 2.00 29.38
N GLY A 116 -10.98 2.70 28.35
CA GLY A 116 -9.61 2.56 27.86
C GLY A 116 -9.38 1.34 26.98
N VAL A 117 -10.43 0.58 26.64
CA VAL A 117 -10.32 -0.60 25.77
C VAL A 117 -10.27 -0.15 24.32
N ALA A 118 -9.16 -0.46 23.64
CA ALA A 118 -9.01 -0.21 22.21
C ALA A 118 -9.64 -1.35 21.41
N SER A 119 -10.49 -1.01 20.44
CA SER A 119 -10.98 -1.92 19.40
C SER A 119 -10.48 -1.43 18.04
N SER A 120 -10.20 -2.36 17.13
CA SER A 120 -9.82 -2.01 15.76
C SER A 120 -10.65 -2.78 14.76
N SER A 121 -10.96 -2.12 13.66
CA SER A 121 -11.67 -2.68 12.53
C SER A 121 -10.89 -2.47 11.25
N VAL A 122 -10.98 -3.46 10.37
CA VAL A 122 -10.33 -3.47 9.07
C VAL A 122 -11.40 -3.43 8.00
N THR A 123 -11.27 -2.51 7.04
CA THR A 123 -12.11 -2.46 5.86
C THR A 123 -11.23 -2.44 4.61
N TRP A 124 -11.52 -3.34 3.67
CA TRP A 124 -10.84 -3.44 2.39
C TRP A 124 -11.69 -2.82 1.29
N TYR A 125 -11.00 -2.05 0.47
CA TYR A 125 -11.55 -1.37 -0.68
C TYR A 125 -10.75 -1.75 -1.92
N VAL A 126 -11.38 -1.68 -3.08
CA VAL A 126 -10.71 -1.91 -4.36
C VAL A 126 -11.04 -0.83 -5.35
N LYS A 127 -10.05 -0.48 -6.17
CA LYS A 127 -10.19 0.40 -7.32
C LYS A 127 -9.68 -0.32 -8.55
N LYS A 128 -10.50 -0.45 -9.58
CA LYS A 128 -10.10 -1.04 -10.86
C LYS A 128 -9.85 0.08 -11.86
N GLN A 129 -8.59 0.30 -12.22
CA GLN A 129 -8.19 1.41 -13.10
C GLN A 129 -8.79 2.75 -12.64
N ASP A 130 -9.53 3.44 -13.53
CA ASP A 130 -10.16 4.74 -13.27
C ASP A 130 -11.60 4.63 -12.76
N GLN A 131 -12.07 3.43 -12.41
CA GLN A 131 -13.38 3.26 -11.80
C GLN A 131 -13.42 3.82 -10.37
N ASP A 132 -14.64 4.05 -9.89
CA ASP A 132 -14.86 4.40 -8.49
C ASP A 132 -14.35 3.30 -7.57
N ILE A 133 -13.79 3.71 -6.44
CA ILE A 133 -13.43 2.78 -5.38
C ILE A 133 -14.70 2.16 -4.79
N ILE A 134 -14.65 0.87 -4.44
CA ILE A 134 -15.76 0.18 -3.78
C ILE A 134 -15.28 -0.53 -2.52
N GLU A 135 -16.14 -0.61 -1.52
CA GLU A 135 -15.92 -1.46 -0.34
C GLU A 135 -16.21 -2.92 -0.71
N ILE A 136 -15.31 -3.84 -0.36
CA ILE A 136 -15.49 -5.28 -0.65
C ILE A 136 -15.44 -6.16 0.59
N LYS A 137 -14.84 -5.72 1.69
CA LYS A 137 -14.87 -6.50 2.92
C LYS A 137 -14.63 -5.65 4.15
N THR A 138 -15.28 -5.99 5.26
CA THR A 138 -14.99 -5.38 6.57
C THR A 138 -15.02 -6.44 7.68
N SER A 139 -14.24 -6.21 8.74
CA SER A 139 -14.30 -6.99 9.98
C SER A 139 -15.41 -6.51 10.93
N LYS A 140 -16.02 -5.33 10.67
CA LYS A 140 -17.20 -4.87 11.40
C LYS A 140 -18.40 -5.77 11.08
N LEU A 141 -19.31 -5.94 12.06
CA LEU A 141 -20.60 -6.57 11.79
C LEU A 141 -21.36 -5.71 10.77
N SER A 142 -21.74 -6.31 9.64
CA SER A 142 -22.38 -5.61 8.54
C SER A 142 -23.34 -6.53 7.78
N PHE A 143 -24.52 -6.02 7.45
CA PHE A 143 -25.57 -6.77 6.75
C PHE A 143 -25.36 -6.82 5.22
N ASN A 144 -24.46 -5.99 4.68
CA ASN A 144 -24.28 -5.82 3.23
C ASN A 144 -23.25 -6.80 2.64
N ARG A 145 -23.07 -7.97 3.27
CA ARG A 145 -22.06 -8.94 2.83
C ARG A 145 -22.32 -9.44 1.41
N LYS A 146 -23.57 -9.75 1.08
CA LYS A 146 -23.94 -10.23 -0.25
C LYS A 146 -23.68 -9.17 -1.33
N GLU A 147 -24.06 -7.92 -1.06
CA GLU A 147 -23.80 -6.80 -1.98
C GLU A 147 -22.31 -6.66 -2.30
N ARG A 148 -21.44 -6.81 -1.29
CA ARG A 148 -19.98 -6.76 -1.47
C ARG A 148 -19.44 -7.95 -2.27
N GLU A 149 -19.95 -9.15 -2.04
CA GLU A 149 -19.59 -10.36 -2.81
C GLU A 149 -20.01 -10.20 -4.28
N ASP A 150 -21.21 -9.70 -4.54
CA ASP A 150 -21.74 -9.47 -5.88
C ASP A 150 -20.98 -8.34 -6.60
N ALA A 151 -20.68 -7.23 -5.90
CA ALA A 151 -19.89 -6.12 -6.44
C ALA A 151 -18.45 -6.54 -6.78
N PHE A 152 -17.81 -7.33 -5.90
CA PHE A 152 -16.48 -7.86 -6.17
C PHE A 152 -16.49 -8.80 -7.38
N PHE A 153 -17.48 -9.68 -7.51
CA PHE A 153 -17.61 -10.56 -8.67
C PHE A 153 -17.76 -9.77 -9.98
N VAL A 154 -18.52 -8.68 -9.99
CA VAL A 154 -18.67 -7.81 -11.17
C VAL A 154 -17.33 -7.30 -11.67
N LEU A 155 -16.39 -6.97 -10.78
CA LEU A 155 -15.04 -6.52 -11.16
C LEU A 155 -14.23 -7.59 -11.90
N LEU A 156 -14.53 -8.87 -11.70
CA LEU A 156 -13.78 -10.00 -12.24
C LEU A 156 -14.34 -10.49 -13.59
N LYS A 157 -15.55 -10.06 -13.99
CA LYS A 157 -16.28 -10.64 -15.14
C LYS A 157 -15.56 -10.56 -16.48
N ASP A 158 -14.67 -9.58 -16.66
CA ASP A 158 -13.87 -9.44 -17.87
C ASP A 158 -12.65 -10.37 -17.92
N ASN A 159 -12.39 -11.12 -16.84
CA ASN A 159 -11.46 -12.24 -16.83
C ASN A 159 -12.21 -13.53 -16.43
N PRO A 160 -12.76 -14.28 -17.41
CA PRO A 160 -13.56 -15.47 -17.14
C PRO A 160 -12.85 -16.51 -16.28
N LYS A 161 -11.54 -16.69 -16.47
CA LYS A 161 -10.74 -17.64 -15.70
C LYS A 161 -10.67 -17.28 -14.22
N VAL A 162 -10.45 -16.01 -13.90
CA VAL A 162 -10.39 -15.55 -12.49
C VAL A 162 -11.80 -15.48 -11.88
N ALA A 163 -12.80 -15.10 -12.67
CA ALA A 163 -14.20 -15.14 -12.26
C ALA A 163 -14.65 -16.57 -11.87
N GLU A 164 -14.28 -17.57 -12.67
CA GLU A 164 -14.53 -18.98 -12.37
C GLU A 164 -13.80 -19.43 -11.10
N GLN A 165 -12.53 -19.06 -10.93
CA GLN A 165 -11.76 -19.33 -9.70
C GLN A 165 -12.43 -18.73 -8.46
N TYR A 166 -13.02 -17.53 -8.58
CA TYR A 166 -13.77 -16.91 -7.51
C TYR A 166 -15.05 -17.70 -7.18
N GLN A 167 -15.83 -18.08 -8.19
CA GLN A 167 -17.09 -18.80 -8.02
C GLN A 167 -16.90 -20.22 -7.44
N ASN A 168 -15.85 -20.92 -7.89
CA ASN A 168 -15.51 -22.25 -7.44
C ASN A 168 -14.67 -22.25 -6.15
N GLY A 169 -14.30 -21.07 -5.66
CA GLY A 169 -13.36 -20.91 -4.57
C GLY A 169 -13.98 -21.05 -3.19
N GLY A 170 -13.17 -20.71 -2.19
CA GLY A 170 -13.50 -20.90 -0.77
C GLY A 170 -14.39 -19.80 -0.19
N LYS A 171 -14.43 -19.74 1.15
CA LYS A 171 -15.15 -18.70 1.89
C LYS A 171 -14.63 -17.32 1.49
N PHE A 172 -15.53 -16.33 1.41
CA PHE A 172 -15.22 -14.92 1.19
C PHE A 172 -14.45 -14.30 2.38
N SER A 173 -13.19 -14.69 2.54
CA SER A 173 -12.24 -14.24 3.56
C SER A 173 -11.28 -13.20 2.98
N PHE A 174 -10.55 -12.51 3.84
CA PHE A 174 -9.51 -11.55 3.42
C PHE A 174 -8.43 -12.24 2.57
N ASP A 175 -7.91 -13.39 3.01
CA ASP A 175 -6.87 -14.11 2.28
C ASP A 175 -7.35 -14.60 0.90
N PHE A 176 -8.60 -15.08 0.82
CA PHE A 176 -9.17 -15.51 -0.45
C PHE A 176 -9.35 -14.34 -1.43
N ILE A 177 -9.87 -13.20 -0.96
CA ILE A 177 -9.96 -11.98 -1.79
C ILE A 177 -8.57 -11.57 -2.30
N LYS A 178 -7.58 -11.56 -1.42
CA LYS A 178 -6.21 -11.18 -1.78
C LYS A 178 -5.62 -12.11 -2.83
N SER A 179 -5.85 -13.42 -2.73
CA SER A 179 -5.36 -14.38 -3.72
C SER A 179 -6.05 -14.19 -5.09
N ILE A 180 -7.36 -13.92 -5.11
CA ILE A 180 -8.11 -13.66 -6.34
C ILE A 180 -7.63 -12.37 -7.02
N ILE A 181 -7.44 -11.28 -6.27
CA ILE A 181 -6.92 -10.02 -6.83
C ILE A 181 -5.49 -10.21 -7.36
N ASN A 182 -4.65 -10.99 -6.65
CA ASN A 182 -3.32 -11.31 -7.14
C ASN A 182 -3.38 -12.07 -8.46
N ALA A 183 -4.22 -13.10 -8.57
CA ALA A 183 -4.40 -13.85 -9.80
C ALA A 183 -4.87 -12.96 -10.96
N TYR A 184 -5.78 -12.02 -10.68
CA TYR A 184 -6.24 -11.03 -11.65
C TYR A 184 -5.11 -10.11 -12.12
N ASN A 185 -4.31 -9.58 -11.20
CA ASN A 185 -3.22 -8.64 -11.52
C ASN A 185 -2.04 -9.29 -12.27
N GLN A 186 -1.89 -10.62 -12.18
CA GLN A 186 -0.87 -11.40 -12.90
C GLN A 186 -1.35 -11.95 -14.25
N SER A 187 -2.58 -11.64 -14.65
CA SER A 187 -3.18 -12.09 -15.92
C SER A 187 -3.06 -11.07 -17.05
#